data_AF-A0A0K8TE76-F1
#
_entry.id   AF-A0A0K8TE76-F1
#
_cell.length_a   1.000
_cell.length_b   1.000
_cell.length_c   1.000
_cell.angle_alpha   90.00
_cell.angle_beta   90.00
_cell.angle_gamma   90.00
#
_symmetry.space_group_name_H-M   'P 1'
#
loop_
_entity.id
_entity.type
_entity.pdbx_description
1 polymer ?
#
loop_
_entity_poly.entity_id
_entity_poly.type
_entity_poly.pdbx_seq_one_letter_code
_entity_poly.pdbx_strand_id
1 'polypeptide(L)'
;MRIRYKEKSHELESLNLQLEQASEFKSKIMEAQSSLKKELEKVKREKQEALEAKEEMADIADTLEMATLDKEMAEEKAESLQKDLEQAQERIEELEMEIEILKSELSDKSEGITTQVEGEDGQPMTFKMKQILQQNDKLKDTLVRLRDLSAHEKHEKQKLLKEFEEKNAEFDQVIKANDKLKTRINEMEEQMEELHGYVDAALGAEEMAETLGQQKLTLEDKIKELEEAVMELEELQEVNDQLQEGFKEQEQDFRQELDMKNLQVWEAQRKTESVLESLADRELIIVKFRELVHKMQEENQELRSQLELSSKSSSLSSSLLPEMLDFKKMFAETKAHARAIELELRHMEIQQAQRHVQYLISFMPDSFLSRGGDCDAIMLVLLMPRLLAKCQVLISQLRDKFTAVATVDKTTATSAKQFSAMSRFCTHIHLLQGILHQFTHSLNTCKPATLLKAGASYPDMAQQEKALDGYIEMLKRERVDENLSTDSLEKIVNYFNTVHPTLLLSSGDCTVHQGQLLADLGKALLCAIDSARLISILSWHSCRRVKGWRL
;
A
#
# COMPACT_ATOMS: atom_id res chain seq x y z
N MET A 1 45.28 -33.21 -22.56
CA MET A 1 44.99 -32.36 -23.74
C MET A 1 43.60 -32.61 -24.34
N ARG A 2 43.23 -33.83 -24.76
CA ARG A 2 41.92 -34.10 -25.42
C ARG A 2 40.67 -33.71 -24.60
N ILE A 3 40.72 -33.80 -23.26
CA ILE A 3 39.59 -33.46 -22.38
C ILE A 3 39.32 -31.94 -22.40
N ARG A 4 40.36 -31.11 -22.23
CA ARG A 4 40.27 -29.64 -22.37
C ARG A 4 39.75 -29.17 -23.74
N TYR A 5 40.01 -29.92 -24.82
CA TYR A 5 39.47 -29.58 -26.14
C TYR A 5 37.98 -29.90 -26.25
N LYS A 6 37.50 -30.97 -25.59
CA LYS A 6 36.07 -31.29 -25.55
C LYS A 6 35.29 -30.30 -24.69
N GLU A 7 35.84 -29.93 -23.53
CA GLU A 7 35.25 -28.91 -22.65
C GLU A 7 35.14 -27.56 -23.38
N LYS A 8 36.20 -27.12 -24.05
CA LYS A 8 36.17 -25.90 -24.87
C LYS A 8 35.20 -25.97 -26.06
N SER A 9 35.02 -27.15 -26.67
CA SER A 9 34.02 -27.32 -27.75
C SER A 9 32.61 -27.15 -27.19
N HIS A 10 32.33 -27.74 -26.04
CA HIS A 10 31.02 -27.63 -25.39
C HIS A 10 30.73 -26.21 -24.90
N GLU A 11 31.74 -25.50 -24.39
CA GLU A 11 31.62 -24.07 -24.04
C GLU A 11 31.33 -23.22 -25.29
N LEU A 12 32.01 -23.47 -26.41
CA LEU A 12 31.76 -22.77 -27.67
C LEU A 12 30.37 -23.06 -28.25
N GLU A 13 29.90 -24.31 -28.17
CA GLU A 13 28.55 -24.70 -28.60
C GLU A 13 27.49 -24.03 -27.72
N SER A 14 27.72 -23.97 -26.40
CA SER A 14 26.84 -23.25 -25.47
C SER A 14 26.80 -21.75 -25.74
N LEU A 15 27.95 -21.12 -26.01
CA LEU A 15 28.02 -19.69 -26.37
C LEU A 15 27.35 -19.40 -27.71
N ASN A 16 27.50 -20.29 -28.70
CA ASN A 16 26.82 -20.16 -29.99
C ASN A 16 25.30 -20.24 -29.83
N LEU A 17 24.80 -21.17 -29.01
CA LEU A 17 23.37 -21.28 -28.73
C LEU A 17 22.82 -20.03 -28.03
N GLN A 18 23.56 -19.48 -27.06
CA GLN A 18 23.19 -18.22 -26.41
C GLN A 18 23.19 -17.04 -27.38
N LEU A 19 24.14 -17.00 -28.31
CA LEU A 19 24.23 -15.96 -29.33
C LEU A 19 23.09 -16.05 -30.34
N GLU A 20 22.69 -17.26 -30.72
CA GLU A 20 21.54 -17.53 -31.58
C GLU A 20 20.23 -17.10 -30.90
N GLN A 21 20.03 -17.50 -29.63
CA GLN A 21 18.88 -17.05 -28.83
C GLN A 21 18.83 -15.52 -28.69
N ALA A 22 19.96 -14.87 -28.41
CA ALA A 22 20.03 -13.41 -28.32
C ALA A 22 19.70 -12.73 -29.67
N SER A 23 20.07 -13.34 -30.79
CA SER A 23 19.74 -12.84 -32.12
C SER A 23 18.24 -12.95 -32.43
N GLU A 24 17.59 -14.04 -32.02
CA GLU A 24 16.15 -14.23 -32.16
C GLU A 24 15.35 -13.27 -31.28
N PHE A 25 15.77 -13.07 -30.02
CA PHE A 25 15.16 -12.07 -29.13
C PHE A 25 15.26 -10.67 -29.71
N LYS A 26 16.42 -10.31 -30.28
CA LYS A 26 16.59 -9.02 -30.94
C LYS A 26 15.63 -8.86 -32.14
N SER A 27 15.45 -9.90 -32.95
CA SER A 27 14.51 -9.87 -34.08
C SER A 27 13.07 -9.65 -33.60
N LYS A 28 12.63 -10.41 -32.58
CA LYS A 28 11.30 -10.28 -31.99
C LYS A 28 11.04 -8.89 -31.41
N ILE A 29 12.03 -8.31 -30.71
CA ILE A 29 11.94 -6.95 -30.18
C ILE A 29 11.84 -5.92 -31.30
N MET A 30 12.61 -6.07 -32.38
CA MET A 30 12.54 -5.16 -33.53
C MET A 30 11.19 -5.24 -34.25
N GLU A 31 10.62 -6.44 -34.40
CA GLU A 31 9.29 -6.64 -34.98
C GLU A 31 8.20 -6.03 -34.10
N ALA A 32 8.22 -6.29 -32.79
CA ALA A 32 7.30 -5.69 -31.84
C ALA A 32 7.41 -4.16 -31.81
N GLN A 33 8.63 -3.61 -31.88
CA GLN A 33 8.83 -2.17 -31.97
C GLN A 33 8.25 -1.60 -33.27
N SER A 34 8.33 -2.33 -34.39
CA SER A 34 7.75 -1.92 -35.65
C SER A 34 6.22 -1.99 -35.65
N SER A 35 5.60 -2.98 -35.01
CA SER A 35 4.14 -3.08 -34.91
C SER A 35 3.58 -1.99 -34.00
N LEU A 36 4.20 -1.76 -32.84
CA LEU A 36 3.84 -0.66 -31.92
C LEU A 36 3.92 0.71 -32.60
N LYS A 37 4.94 0.96 -33.42
CA LYS A 37 5.03 2.22 -34.19
C LYS A 37 3.87 2.39 -35.18
N LYS A 38 3.46 1.32 -35.87
CA LYS A 38 2.32 1.35 -36.81
C LYS A 38 0.99 1.56 -36.10
N GLU A 39 0.78 0.91 -34.96
CA GLU A 39 -0.42 1.12 -34.15
C GLU A 39 -0.50 2.55 -33.61
N LEU A 40 0.63 3.10 -33.16
CA LEU A 40 0.70 4.48 -32.67
C LEU A 40 0.39 5.49 -33.78
N GLU A 41 0.87 5.26 -35.01
CA GLU A 41 0.49 6.09 -36.17
C GLU A 41 -1.00 5.94 -36.53
N LYS A 42 -1.55 4.72 -36.47
CA LYS A 42 -2.96 4.46 -36.73
C LYS A 42 -3.87 5.19 -35.73
N VAL A 43 -3.57 5.09 -34.44
CA VAL A 43 -4.32 5.78 -33.36
C VAL A 43 -4.22 7.29 -33.50
N LYS A 44 -3.05 7.83 -33.88
CA LYS A 44 -2.91 9.26 -34.15
C LYS A 44 -3.77 9.73 -35.32
N ARG A 45 -3.87 8.94 -36.38
CA ARG A 45 -4.73 9.24 -37.53
C ARG A 45 -6.21 9.20 -37.14
N GLU A 46 -6.64 8.15 -36.44
CA GLU A 46 -8.03 8.03 -35.95
C GLU A 46 -8.42 9.18 -35.02
N LYS A 47 -7.50 9.61 -34.15
CA LYS A 47 -7.72 10.79 -33.30
C LYS A 47 -7.89 12.07 -34.12
N GLN A 48 -7.10 12.24 -35.18
CA GLN A 48 -7.17 13.40 -36.05
C GLN A 48 -8.50 13.41 -36.83
N GLU A 49 -8.92 12.27 -37.38
CA GLU A 49 -10.20 12.10 -38.07
C GLU A 49 -11.39 12.37 -37.13
N ALA A 50 -11.31 11.93 -35.86
CA ALA A 50 -12.33 12.22 -34.86
C ALA A 50 -12.40 13.71 -34.47
N LEU A 51 -11.26 14.43 -34.49
CA LEU A 51 -11.23 15.86 -34.26
C LEU A 51 -11.85 16.63 -35.43
N GLU A 52 -11.53 16.25 -36.66
CA GLU A 52 -12.10 16.84 -37.88
C GLU A 52 -13.62 16.62 -37.93
N ALA A 53 -14.10 15.40 -37.64
CA ALA A 53 -15.54 15.13 -37.56
C ALA A 53 -16.26 15.96 -36.48
N LYS A 54 -15.57 16.27 -35.37
CA LYS A 54 -16.12 17.12 -34.32
C LYS A 54 -16.23 18.59 -34.75
N GLU A 55 -15.24 19.09 -35.50
CA GLU A 55 -15.29 20.43 -36.09
C GLU A 55 -16.43 20.53 -37.12
N GLU A 56 -16.57 19.53 -38.00
CA GLU A 56 -17.69 19.47 -38.95
C GLU A 56 -19.06 19.41 -38.24
N MET A 57 -19.18 18.67 -37.13
CA MET A 57 -20.41 18.67 -36.33
C MET A 57 -20.71 20.02 -35.69
N ALA A 58 -19.69 20.77 -35.27
CA ALA A 58 -19.86 22.11 -34.73
C ALA A 58 -20.34 23.08 -35.84
N ASP A 59 -19.74 23.02 -37.02
CA ASP A 59 -20.19 23.83 -38.17
C ASP A 59 -21.63 23.48 -38.58
N ILE A 60 -22.01 22.21 -38.58
CA ILE A 60 -23.39 21.77 -38.84
C ILE A 60 -24.35 22.31 -37.76
N ALA A 61 -23.96 22.27 -36.48
CA ALA A 61 -24.76 22.82 -35.40
C ALA A 61 -24.99 24.33 -35.56
N ASP A 62 -23.94 25.10 -35.90
CA ASP A 62 -24.05 26.53 -36.16
C ASP A 62 -24.97 26.82 -37.37
N THR A 63 -24.87 26.04 -38.45
CA THR A 63 -25.78 26.18 -39.60
C THR A 63 -27.22 25.83 -39.24
N LEU A 64 -27.44 24.85 -38.37
CA LEU A 64 -28.75 24.48 -37.87
C LEU A 64 -29.33 25.61 -37.01
N GLU A 65 -28.54 26.20 -36.11
CA GLU A 65 -28.95 27.34 -35.30
C GLU A 65 -29.35 28.54 -36.17
N MET A 66 -28.56 28.87 -37.20
CA MET A 66 -28.91 29.91 -38.16
C MET A 66 -30.21 29.59 -38.92
N ALA A 67 -30.39 28.36 -39.38
CA ALA A 67 -31.60 27.94 -40.07
C ALA A 67 -32.83 27.97 -39.14
N THR A 68 -32.68 27.64 -37.86
CA THR A 68 -33.76 27.73 -36.88
C THR A 68 -34.15 29.18 -36.59
N LEU A 69 -33.19 30.11 -36.50
CA LEU A 69 -33.48 31.54 -36.36
C LEU A 69 -34.21 32.10 -37.58
N ASP A 70 -33.79 31.74 -38.79
CA ASP A 70 -34.47 32.17 -40.02
C ASP A 70 -35.90 31.63 -40.09
N LYS A 71 -36.12 30.39 -39.63
CA LYS A 71 -37.46 29.80 -39.50
C LYS A 71 -38.32 30.54 -38.47
N GLU A 72 -37.81 30.81 -37.27
CA GLU A 72 -38.53 31.54 -36.22
C GLU A 72 -38.90 32.96 -36.69
N MET A 73 -37.98 33.66 -37.38
CA MET A 73 -38.27 34.97 -37.95
C MET A 73 -39.30 34.91 -39.09
N ALA A 74 -39.35 33.82 -39.85
CA ALA A 74 -40.38 33.62 -40.87
C ALA A 74 -41.75 33.32 -40.23
N GLU A 75 -41.78 32.54 -39.16
CA GLU A 75 -43.00 32.25 -38.39
C GLU A 75 -43.56 33.51 -37.74
N GLU A 76 -42.74 34.34 -37.08
CA GLU A 76 -43.19 35.60 -36.48
C GLU A 76 -43.77 36.57 -37.54
N LYS A 77 -43.15 36.63 -38.73
CA LYS A 77 -43.68 37.42 -39.86
C LYS A 77 -45.00 36.86 -40.38
N ALA A 78 -45.14 35.55 -40.47
CA ALA A 78 -46.38 34.90 -40.90
C ALA A 78 -47.51 35.15 -39.89
N GLU A 79 -47.24 35.00 -38.59
CA GLU A 79 -48.19 35.30 -37.52
C GLU A 79 -48.61 36.77 -37.52
N SER A 80 -47.66 37.71 -37.73
CA SER A 80 -47.98 39.13 -37.86
C SER A 80 -48.88 39.41 -39.06
N LEU A 81 -48.57 38.83 -40.23
CA LEU A 81 -49.39 39.01 -41.43
C LEU A 81 -50.78 38.38 -41.28
N GLN A 82 -50.87 37.26 -40.58
CA GLN A 82 -52.15 36.61 -40.29
C GLN A 82 -53.01 37.49 -39.38
N LYS A 83 -52.42 38.08 -38.33
CA LYS A 83 -53.11 39.02 -37.45
C LYS A 83 -53.59 40.28 -38.18
N ASP A 84 -52.79 40.81 -39.10
CA ASP A 84 -53.18 41.96 -39.94
C ASP A 84 -54.33 41.59 -40.90
N LEU A 85 -54.33 40.35 -41.42
CA LEU A 85 -55.40 39.83 -42.27
C LEU A 85 -56.71 39.66 -41.49
N GLU A 86 -56.64 39.11 -40.27
CA GLU A 86 -57.79 38.99 -39.36
C GLU A 86 -58.39 40.37 -39.04
N GLN A 87 -57.56 41.37 -38.72
CA GLN A 87 -58.03 42.75 -38.50
C GLN A 87 -58.66 43.38 -39.75
N ALA A 88 -58.15 43.07 -40.94
CA ALA A 88 -58.73 43.54 -42.19
C ALA A 88 -60.07 42.85 -42.48
N GLN A 89 -60.20 41.56 -42.16
CA GLN A 89 -61.45 40.81 -42.26
C GLN A 89 -62.51 41.37 -41.31
N GLU A 90 -62.17 41.62 -40.04
CA GLU A 90 -63.09 42.26 -39.07
C GLU A 90 -63.62 43.61 -39.60
N ARG A 91 -62.76 44.45 -40.19
CA ARG A 91 -63.18 45.72 -40.81
C ARG A 91 -64.08 45.53 -42.02
N ILE A 92 -63.84 44.48 -42.82
CA ILE A 92 -64.71 44.16 -43.97
C ILE A 92 -66.08 43.72 -43.45
N GLU A 93 -66.13 42.85 -42.43
CA GLU A 93 -67.38 42.42 -41.81
C GLU A 93 -68.17 43.59 -41.21
N GLU A 94 -67.49 44.55 -40.55
CA GLU A 94 -68.10 45.80 -40.06
C GLU A 94 -68.72 46.62 -41.21
N LEU A 95 -67.97 46.84 -42.30
CA LEU A 95 -68.46 47.60 -43.46
C LEU A 95 -69.58 46.87 -44.22
N GLU A 96 -69.53 45.53 -44.31
CA GLU A 96 -70.59 44.73 -44.89
C GLU A 96 -71.88 44.81 -44.06
N MET A 97 -71.78 44.78 -42.73
CA MET A 97 -72.92 45.03 -41.84
C MET A 97 -73.49 46.45 -42.03
N GLU A 98 -72.64 47.48 -42.17
CA GLU A 98 -73.10 48.85 -42.47
C GLU A 98 -73.85 48.93 -43.82
N ILE A 99 -73.37 48.25 -44.85
CA ILE A 99 -74.04 48.18 -46.17
C ILE A 99 -75.38 47.45 -46.05
N GLU A 100 -75.45 46.35 -45.30
CA GLU A 100 -76.68 45.59 -45.11
C GLU A 100 -77.76 46.44 -44.40
N ILE A 101 -77.36 47.21 -43.38
CA ILE A 101 -78.22 48.18 -42.71
C ILE A 101 -78.70 49.25 -43.70
N LEU A 102 -77.80 49.86 -44.47
CA LEU A 102 -78.16 50.87 -45.47
C LEU A 102 -79.08 50.32 -46.59
N LYS A 103 -78.88 49.07 -47.02
CA LYS A 103 -79.76 48.40 -47.99
C LYS A 103 -81.14 48.14 -47.40
N SER A 104 -81.22 47.71 -46.14
CA SER A 104 -82.52 47.55 -45.46
C SER A 104 -83.26 48.89 -45.34
N GLU A 105 -82.55 49.97 -45.04
CA GLU A 105 -83.08 51.34 -45.01
C GLU A 105 -83.52 51.87 -46.40
N LEU A 106 -82.91 51.37 -47.49
CA LEU A 106 -83.28 51.70 -48.88
C LEU A 106 -84.45 50.84 -49.39
N SER A 107 -84.49 49.57 -49.00
CA SER A 107 -85.56 48.62 -49.32
C SER A 107 -86.88 49.10 -48.72
N ASP A 108 -86.87 49.58 -47.47
CA ASP A 108 -88.05 50.14 -46.79
C ASP A 108 -88.58 51.44 -47.45
N LYS A 109 -87.89 52.00 -48.46
CA LYS A 109 -88.29 53.22 -49.20
C LYS A 109 -88.73 52.98 -50.66
N SER A 110 -88.71 51.76 -51.20
CA SER A 110 -88.83 51.54 -52.65
C SER A 110 -89.92 50.56 -53.14
N GLU A 111 -91.00 50.36 -52.39
CA GLU A 111 -92.20 49.69 -52.92
C GLU A 111 -93.23 50.71 -53.44
N GLY A 112 -93.28 50.87 -54.77
CA GLY A 112 -94.40 51.54 -55.45
C GLY A 112 -94.24 51.69 -56.97
N ILE A 113 -95.24 51.16 -57.71
CA ILE A 113 -95.73 51.53 -59.07
C ILE A 113 -95.00 50.92 -60.30
N THR A 114 -95.61 50.45 -61.41
CA THR A 114 -96.92 49.88 -61.87
C THR A 114 -96.68 49.37 -63.33
N THR A 115 -97.45 48.41 -63.82
CA THR A 115 -97.38 47.73 -65.15
C THR A 115 -98.40 48.27 -66.19
N GLN A 116 -98.25 47.87 -67.49
CA GLN A 116 -99.18 47.78 -68.67
C GLN A 116 -98.81 48.71 -69.87
N VAL A 117 -99.00 48.41 -71.18
CA VAL A 117 -100.11 47.88 -72.03
C VAL A 117 -99.59 47.57 -73.48
N GLU A 118 -100.23 46.70 -74.33
CA GLU A 118 -100.62 47.00 -75.75
C GLU A 118 -101.33 45.86 -76.54
N GLY A 119 -102.22 46.23 -77.51
CA GLY A 119 -102.66 45.38 -78.64
C GLY A 119 -103.85 45.85 -79.54
N GLU A 120 -103.69 45.62 -80.87
CA GLU A 120 -104.67 45.36 -82.00
C GLU A 120 -105.26 46.51 -82.90
N ASP A 121 -105.72 46.34 -84.17
CA ASP A 121 -105.39 45.58 -85.43
C ASP A 121 -106.41 45.93 -86.60
N GLY A 122 -106.14 45.55 -87.88
CA GLY A 122 -107.10 45.37 -89.03
C GLY A 122 -107.04 46.35 -90.25
N GLN A 123 -107.27 46.06 -91.56
CA GLN A 123 -107.77 44.93 -92.39
C GLN A 123 -107.61 45.24 -93.95
N PRO A 124 -108.05 44.44 -94.98
CA PRO A 124 -107.21 43.94 -96.12
C PRO A 124 -107.76 44.13 -97.58
N MET A 125 -107.18 43.42 -98.59
CA MET A 125 -107.75 42.98 -99.91
C MET A 125 -107.20 43.46 -101.27
N THR A 126 -106.24 44.38 -101.35
CA THR A 126 -105.25 44.40 -102.47
C THR A 126 -103.99 43.62 -102.09
N PHE A 127 -103.99 43.17 -100.84
CA PHE A 127 -102.94 42.44 -100.16
C PHE A 127 -102.83 40.99 -100.60
N LYS A 128 -103.89 40.27 -101.03
CA LYS A 128 -103.83 38.80 -101.22
C LYS A 128 -102.84 38.29 -102.28
N MET A 129 -102.66 39.00 -103.39
CA MET A 129 -101.67 38.62 -104.42
C MET A 129 -100.25 39.02 -103.99
N LYS A 130 -100.11 40.19 -103.36
CA LYS A 130 -98.89 40.59 -102.66
C LYS A 130 -98.59 39.62 -101.52
N GLN A 131 -99.59 39.03 -100.87
CA GLN A 131 -99.49 38.13 -99.72
C GLN A 131 -99.00 36.75 -100.15
N ILE A 132 -99.33 36.25 -101.34
CA ILE A 132 -98.79 34.98 -101.85
C ILE A 132 -97.33 35.13 -102.33
N LEU A 133 -97.00 36.26 -102.98
CA LEU A 133 -95.61 36.58 -103.32
C LEU A 133 -94.77 36.86 -102.07
N GLN A 134 -95.33 37.62 -101.12
CA GLN A 134 -94.73 37.92 -99.83
C GLN A 134 -94.73 36.69 -98.91
N GLN A 135 -95.62 35.71 -99.09
CA GLN A 135 -95.54 34.40 -98.42
C GLN A 135 -94.44 33.54 -99.04
N ASN A 136 -94.26 33.56 -100.37
CA ASN A 136 -93.14 32.87 -101.01
C ASN A 136 -91.79 33.51 -100.66
N ASP A 137 -91.71 34.84 -100.62
CA ASP A 137 -90.51 35.55 -100.18
C ASP A 137 -90.28 35.37 -98.68
N LYS A 138 -91.33 35.39 -97.84
CA LYS A 138 -91.20 35.01 -96.42
C LYS A 138 -90.73 33.57 -96.26
N LEU A 139 -91.22 32.63 -97.07
CA LEU A 139 -90.80 31.23 -97.01
C LEU A 139 -89.35 31.08 -97.46
N LYS A 140 -88.91 31.80 -98.49
CA LYS A 140 -87.49 31.87 -98.90
C LYS A 140 -86.63 32.51 -97.81
N ASP A 141 -87.05 33.61 -97.21
CA ASP A 141 -86.35 34.27 -96.10
C ASP A 141 -86.30 33.39 -94.86
N THR A 142 -87.37 32.64 -94.54
CA THR A 142 -87.34 31.65 -93.46
C THR A 142 -86.44 30.49 -93.81
N LEU A 143 -86.37 30.06 -95.08
CA LEU A 143 -85.45 29.01 -95.50
C LEU A 143 -83.99 29.47 -95.42
N VAL A 144 -83.71 30.73 -95.78
CA VAL A 144 -82.40 31.35 -95.66
C VAL A 144 -82.02 31.51 -94.20
N ARG A 145 -82.93 32.00 -93.34
CA ARG A 145 -82.69 32.03 -91.89
C ARG A 145 -82.52 30.65 -91.29
N LEU A 146 -83.27 29.64 -91.74
CA LEU A 146 -83.11 28.27 -91.27
C LEU A 146 -81.78 27.68 -91.74
N ARG A 147 -81.33 28.00 -92.97
CA ARG A 147 -80.01 27.65 -93.47
C ARG A 147 -78.91 28.33 -92.67
N ASP A 148 -79.07 29.62 -92.36
CA ASP A 148 -78.07 30.41 -91.62
C ASP A 148 -78.03 30.01 -90.14
N LEU A 149 -79.17 29.74 -89.51
CA LEU A 149 -79.26 29.13 -88.18
C LEU A 149 -78.67 27.72 -88.17
N SER A 150 -78.97 26.89 -89.17
CA SER A 150 -78.39 25.55 -89.30
C SER A 150 -76.87 25.62 -89.52
N ALA A 151 -76.38 26.59 -90.28
CA ALA A 151 -74.95 26.84 -90.47
C ALA A 151 -74.30 27.34 -89.18
N HIS A 152 -74.98 28.20 -88.43
CA HIS A 152 -74.52 28.71 -87.13
C HIS A 152 -74.46 27.61 -86.08
N GLU A 153 -75.54 26.83 -85.90
CA GLU A 153 -75.57 25.67 -85.01
C GLU A 153 -74.52 24.63 -85.39
N LYS A 154 -74.29 24.41 -86.69
CA LYS A 154 -73.22 23.52 -87.16
C LYS A 154 -71.84 24.07 -86.80
N HIS A 155 -71.64 25.38 -86.92
CA HIS A 155 -70.38 26.02 -86.53
C HIS A 155 -70.16 25.99 -85.01
N GLU A 156 -71.19 26.27 -84.20
CA GLU A 156 -71.15 26.19 -82.74
C GLU A 156 -70.90 24.76 -82.26
N LYS A 157 -71.59 23.76 -82.82
CA LYS A 157 -71.32 22.33 -82.53
C LYS A 157 -69.88 21.97 -82.89
N GLN A 158 -69.39 22.46 -84.03
CA GLN A 158 -68.00 22.22 -84.43
C GLN A 158 -67.00 22.90 -83.49
N LYS A 159 -67.32 24.09 -82.95
CA LYS A 159 -66.50 24.79 -81.96
C LYS A 159 -66.48 24.06 -80.61
N LEU A 160 -67.65 23.68 -80.09
CA LEU A 160 -67.78 22.89 -78.86
C LEU A 160 -67.09 21.53 -78.96
N LEU A 161 -67.19 20.86 -80.12
CA LEU A 161 -66.45 19.62 -80.36
C LEU A 161 -64.94 19.84 -80.29
N LYS A 162 -64.40 20.92 -80.86
CA LYS A 162 -62.98 21.25 -80.74
C LYS A 162 -62.56 21.56 -79.30
N GLU A 163 -63.33 22.37 -78.58
CA GLU A 163 -63.06 22.67 -77.17
C GLU A 163 -63.12 21.39 -76.31
N PHE A 164 -64.06 20.49 -76.60
CA PHE A 164 -64.14 19.19 -75.93
C PHE A 164 -62.93 18.30 -76.27
N GLU A 165 -62.50 18.25 -77.54
CA GLU A 165 -61.29 17.54 -77.96
C GLU A 165 -60.02 18.11 -77.29
N GLU A 166 -59.91 19.43 -77.17
CA GLU A 166 -58.82 20.13 -76.48
C GLU A 166 -58.81 19.80 -74.97
N LYS A 167 -59.97 19.87 -74.30
CA LYS A 167 -60.08 19.50 -72.88
C LYS A 167 -59.83 18.02 -72.63
N ASN A 168 -60.23 17.15 -73.55
CA ASN A 168 -59.92 15.74 -73.47
C ASN A 168 -58.41 15.50 -73.61
N ALA A 169 -57.74 16.24 -74.49
CA ALA A 169 -56.28 16.20 -74.62
C ALA A 169 -55.54 16.75 -73.38
N GLU A 170 -56.02 17.84 -72.77
CA GLU A 170 -55.50 18.36 -71.50
C GLU A 170 -55.69 17.34 -70.37
N PHE A 171 -56.86 16.72 -70.28
CA PHE A 171 -57.16 15.68 -69.29
C PHE A 171 -56.23 14.48 -69.44
N ASP A 172 -55.99 14.01 -70.67
CA ASP A 172 -55.02 12.94 -70.95
C ASP A 172 -53.58 13.33 -70.56
N GLN A 173 -53.20 14.61 -70.70
CA GLN A 173 -51.90 15.10 -70.25
C GLN A 173 -51.78 15.12 -68.72
N VAL A 174 -52.83 15.56 -68.03
CA VAL A 174 -52.89 15.56 -66.56
C VAL A 174 -52.84 14.14 -66.01
N ILE A 175 -53.56 13.18 -66.63
CA ILE A 175 -53.48 11.77 -66.27
C ILE A 175 -52.04 11.27 -66.40
N LYS A 176 -51.40 11.52 -67.54
CA LYS A 176 -50.00 11.11 -67.77
C LYS A 176 -49.03 11.74 -66.76
N ALA A 177 -49.26 13.00 -66.37
CA ALA A 177 -48.43 13.66 -65.36
C ALA A 177 -48.67 13.07 -63.95
N ASN A 178 -49.93 12.78 -63.61
CA ASN A 178 -50.30 12.14 -62.35
C ASN A 178 -49.68 10.74 -62.24
N ASP A 179 -49.74 9.94 -63.31
CA ASP A 179 -49.12 8.62 -63.35
C ASP A 179 -47.60 8.70 -63.18
N LYS A 180 -46.93 9.67 -63.81
CA LYS A 180 -45.48 9.90 -63.62
C LYS A 180 -45.13 10.33 -62.20
N LEU A 181 -45.93 11.18 -61.58
CA LEU A 181 -45.71 11.59 -60.19
C LEU A 181 -45.93 10.42 -59.24
N LYS A 182 -46.95 9.58 -59.47
CA LYS A 182 -47.17 8.35 -58.71
C LYS A 182 -46.00 7.37 -58.84
N THR A 183 -45.48 7.14 -60.04
CA THR A 183 -44.29 6.29 -60.20
C THR A 183 -43.10 6.86 -59.46
N ARG A 184 -42.91 8.19 -59.49
CA ARG A 184 -41.80 8.82 -58.76
C ARG A 184 -41.98 8.73 -57.24
N ILE A 185 -43.20 8.88 -56.74
CA ILE A 185 -43.50 8.68 -55.31
C ILE A 185 -43.18 7.25 -54.91
N ASN A 186 -43.65 6.25 -55.67
CA ASN A 186 -43.37 4.85 -55.39
C ASN A 186 -41.86 4.53 -55.39
N GLU A 187 -41.10 5.07 -56.36
CA GLU A 187 -39.64 4.92 -56.39
C GLU A 187 -38.97 5.54 -55.15
N MET A 188 -39.45 6.70 -54.68
CA MET A 188 -38.91 7.33 -53.48
C MET A 188 -39.31 6.56 -52.22
N GLU A 189 -40.51 6.00 -52.16
CA GLU A 189 -40.97 5.12 -51.08
C GLU A 189 -40.11 3.85 -51.00
N GLU A 190 -39.84 3.20 -52.14
CA GLU A 190 -38.94 2.03 -52.22
C GLU A 190 -37.52 2.38 -51.77
N GLN A 191 -36.99 3.54 -52.18
CA GLN A 191 -35.68 4.03 -51.70
C GLN A 191 -35.68 4.33 -50.19
N MET A 192 -36.78 4.85 -49.63
CA MET A 192 -36.90 5.06 -48.19
C MET A 192 -36.94 3.74 -47.44
N GLU A 193 -37.64 2.72 -47.95
CA GLU A 193 -37.67 1.37 -47.36
C GLU A 193 -36.28 0.71 -47.40
N GLU A 194 -35.56 0.82 -48.53
CA GLU A 194 -34.18 0.32 -48.64
C GLU A 194 -33.25 1.02 -47.65
N LEU A 195 -33.30 2.36 -47.56
CA LEU A 195 -32.50 3.14 -46.61
C LEU A 195 -32.86 2.79 -45.15
N HIS A 196 -34.14 2.58 -44.84
CA HIS A 196 -34.56 2.10 -43.53
C HIS A 196 -33.95 0.73 -43.22
N GLY A 197 -33.97 -0.21 -44.16
CA GLY A 197 -33.33 -1.52 -44.00
C GLY A 197 -31.81 -1.43 -43.76
N TYR A 198 -31.12 -0.49 -44.42
CA TYR A 198 -29.70 -0.24 -44.16
C TYR A 198 -29.45 0.34 -42.77
N VAL A 199 -30.30 1.25 -42.30
CA VAL A 199 -30.21 1.81 -40.94
C VAL A 199 -30.44 0.72 -39.90
N ASP A 200 -31.45 -0.12 -40.06
CA ASP A 200 -31.73 -1.23 -39.13
C ASP A 200 -30.58 -2.24 -39.08
N ALA A 201 -29.99 -2.57 -40.24
CA ALA A 201 -28.83 -3.45 -40.30
C ALA A 201 -27.57 -2.82 -39.65
N ALA A 202 -27.38 -1.51 -39.83
CA ALA A 202 -26.30 -0.77 -39.18
C ALA A 202 -26.46 -0.72 -37.66
N LEU A 203 -27.68 -0.47 -37.17
CA LEU A 203 -28.01 -0.50 -35.75
C LEU A 203 -27.79 -1.88 -35.13
N GLY A 204 -28.20 -2.97 -35.80
CA GLY A 204 -27.92 -4.33 -35.33
C GLY A 204 -26.43 -4.67 -35.29
N ALA A 205 -25.63 -4.15 -36.24
CA ALA A 205 -24.17 -4.30 -36.22
C ALA A 205 -23.53 -3.49 -35.08
N GLU A 206 -24.06 -2.31 -34.75
CA GLU A 206 -23.62 -1.48 -33.63
C GLU A 206 -23.88 -2.20 -32.28
N GLU A 207 -25.08 -2.74 -32.06
CA GLU A 207 -25.39 -3.52 -30.85
C GLU A 207 -24.46 -4.75 -30.71
N MET A 208 -24.17 -5.44 -31.81
CA MET A 208 -23.21 -6.56 -31.80
C MET A 208 -21.78 -6.09 -31.49
N ALA A 209 -21.37 -4.95 -32.04
CA ALA A 209 -20.05 -4.37 -31.76
C ALA A 209 -19.94 -3.93 -30.29
N GLU A 210 -20.99 -3.34 -29.72
CA GLU A 210 -21.03 -2.93 -28.31
C GLU A 210 -20.97 -4.15 -27.38
N THR A 211 -21.76 -5.19 -27.64
CA THR A 211 -21.75 -6.42 -26.84
C THR A 211 -20.39 -7.14 -26.92
N LEU A 212 -19.77 -7.21 -28.10
CA LEU A 212 -18.41 -7.73 -28.25
C LEU A 212 -17.37 -6.84 -27.55
N GLY A 213 -17.55 -5.52 -27.57
CA GLY A 213 -16.71 -4.57 -26.86
C GLY A 213 -16.77 -4.77 -25.34
N GLN A 214 -17.98 -4.93 -24.78
CA GLN A 214 -18.18 -5.25 -23.37
C GLN A 214 -17.58 -6.61 -23.01
N GLN A 215 -17.80 -7.64 -23.82
CA GLN A 215 -17.19 -8.96 -23.60
C GLN A 215 -15.66 -8.89 -23.64
N LYS A 216 -15.09 -8.15 -24.61
CA LYS A 216 -13.65 -7.93 -24.68
C LYS A 216 -13.13 -7.24 -23.42
N LEU A 217 -13.78 -6.16 -22.96
CA LEU A 217 -13.39 -5.46 -21.74
C LEU A 217 -13.40 -6.41 -20.53
N THR A 218 -14.47 -7.18 -20.35
CA THR A 218 -14.55 -8.15 -19.23
C THR A 218 -13.49 -9.26 -19.30
N LEU A 219 -13.12 -9.70 -20.50
CA LEU A 219 -12.03 -10.66 -20.69
C LEU A 219 -10.67 -10.03 -20.42
N GLU A 220 -10.44 -8.78 -20.84
CA GLU A 220 -9.21 -8.04 -20.55
C GLU A 220 -9.04 -7.82 -19.04
N ASP A 221 -10.10 -7.46 -18.33
CA ASP A 221 -10.05 -7.32 -16.87
C ASP A 221 -9.75 -8.66 -16.19
N LYS A 222 -10.36 -9.75 -16.65
CA LYS A 222 -10.08 -11.09 -16.14
C LYS A 222 -8.66 -11.58 -16.45
N ILE A 223 -8.11 -11.18 -17.59
CA ILE A 223 -6.70 -11.45 -17.94
C ILE A 223 -5.79 -10.69 -16.97
N LYS A 224 -6.05 -9.40 -16.71
CA LYS A 224 -5.26 -8.63 -15.74
C LYS A 224 -5.32 -9.23 -14.34
N GLU A 225 -6.50 -9.63 -13.86
CA GLU A 225 -6.65 -10.31 -12.57
C GLU A 225 -5.82 -11.61 -12.50
N LEU A 226 -5.80 -12.40 -13.59
CA LEU A 226 -5.00 -13.62 -13.66
C LEU A 226 -3.50 -13.32 -13.75
N GLU A 227 -3.09 -12.28 -14.48
CA GLU A 227 -1.69 -11.84 -14.55
C GLU A 227 -1.19 -11.35 -13.19
N GLU A 228 -1.99 -10.58 -12.46
CA GLU A 228 -1.70 -10.17 -11.07
C GLU A 228 -1.56 -11.38 -10.16
N ALA A 229 -2.50 -12.33 -10.22
CA ALA A 229 -2.42 -13.55 -9.42
C ALA A 229 -1.20 -14.42 -9.77
N VAL A 230 -0.78 -14.45 -11.05
CA VAL A 230 0.45 -15.15 -11.47
C VAL A 230 1.68 -14.45 -10.90
N MET A 231 1.76 -13.12 -10.96
CA MET A 231 2.87 -12.38 -10.36
C MET A 231 2.97 -12.63 -8.84
N GLU A 232 1.85 -12.60 -8.11
CA GLU A 232 1.83 -12.91 -6.68
C GLU A 232 2.32 -14.34 -6.38
N LEU A 233 1.94 -15.32 -7.22
CA LEU A 233 2.39 -16.70 -7.08
C LEU A 233 3.88 -16.87 -7.40
N GLU A 234 4.40 -16.13 -8.38
CA GLU A 234 5.83 -16.10 -8.71
C GLU A 234 6.65 -15.48 -7.56
N GLU A 235 6.20 -14.37 -6.98
CA GLU A 235 6.82 -13.77 -5.78
C GLU A 235 6.84 -14.75 -4.59
N LEU A 236 5.72 -15.45 -4.35
CA LEU A 236 5.66 -16.49 -3.31
C LEU A 236 6.60 -17.66 -3.61
N GLN A 237 6.77 -18.04 -4.88
CA GLN A 237 7.71 -19.07 -5.28
C GLN A 237 9.16 -18.62 -5.03
N GLU A 238 9.53 -17.39 -5.37
CA GLU A 238 10.88 -16.85 -5.10
C GLU A 238 11.20 -16.86 -3.60
N VAL A 239 10.25 -16.44 -2.75
CA VAL A 239 10.41 -16.48 -1.29
C VAL A 239 10.56 -17.92 -0.78
N ASN A 240 9.80 -18.86 -1.34
CA ASN A 240 9.92 -20.28 -0.99
C ASN A 240 11.27 -20.88 -1.42
N ASP A 241 11.79 -20.51 -2.60
CA ASP A 241 13.10 -20.95 -3.08
C ASP A 241 14.22 -20.41 -2.19
N GLN A 242 14.16 -19.12 -1.81
CA GLN A 242 15.09 -18.53 -0.84
C GLN A 242 15.04 -19.24 0.53
N LEU A 243 13.85 -19.58 1.00
CA LEU A 243 13.69 -20.31 2.26
C LEU A 243 14.30 -21.72 2.18
N GLN A 244 14.12 -22.42 1.05
CA GLN A 244 14.72 -23.74 0.82
C GLN A 244 16.25 -23.67 0.75
N GLU A 245 16.81 -22.65 0.12
CA GLU A 245 18.26 -22.40 0.14
C GLU A 245 18.76 -22.15 1.56
N GLY A 246 18.07 -21.32 2.34
CA GLY A 246 18.37 -21.10 3.76
C GLY A 246 18.35 -22.39 4.58
N PHE A 247 17.37 -23.28 4.36
CA PHE A 247 17.34 -24.59 5.02
C PHE A 247 18.51 -25.49 4.60
N LYS A 248 18.90 -25.49 3.32
CA LYS A 248 20.06 -26.27 2.84
C LYS A 248 21.37 -25.77 3.46
N GLU A 249 21.57 -24.46 3.53
CA GLU A 249 22.75 -23.86 4.19
C GLU A 249 22.78 -24.21 5.68
N GLN A 250 21.65 -24.09 6.38
CA GLN A 250 21.55 -24.45 7.79
C GLN A 250 21.82 -25.95 8.03
N GLU A 251 21.32 -26.83 7.16
CA GLU A 251 21.64 -28.26 7.22
C GLU A 251 23.14 -28.50 7.03
N GLN A 252 23.77 -27.80 6.09
CA GLN A 252 25.20 -27.89 5.83
C GLN A 252 26.02 -27.42 7.05
N ASP A 253 25.61 -26.34 7.72
CA ASP A 253 26.25 -25.85 8.94
C ASP A 253 26.15 -26.89 10.07
N PHE A 254 24.97 -27.47 10.30
CA PHE A 254 24.81 -28.52 11.30
C PHE A 254 25.63 -29.78 10.99
N ARG A 255 25.76 -30.15 9.72
CA ARG A 255 26.65 -31.26 9.31
C ARG A 255 28.12 -30.94 9.62
N GLN A 256 28.58 -29.72 9.33
CA GLN A 256 29.95 -29.30 9.66
C GLN A 256 30.19 -29.27 11.17
N GLU A 257 29.24 -28.77 11.96
CA GLU A 257 29.32 -28.79 13.43
C GLU A 257 29.38 -30.22 13.97
N LEU A 258 28.56 -31.13 13.43
CA LEU A 258 28.57 -32.55 13.78
C LEU A 258 29.94 -33.17 13.49
N ASP A 259 30.52 -32.91 12.31
CA ASP A 259 31.83 -33.42 11.92
C ASP A 259 32.95 -32.89 12.85
N MET A 260 32.91 -31.60 13.18
CA MET A 260 33.84 -31.00 14.14
C MET A 260 33.71 -31.61 15.54
N LYS A 261 32.48 -31.87 16.00
CA LYS A 261 32.24 -32.52 17.29
C LYS A 261 32.69 -33.98 17.28
N ASN A 262 32.45 -34.70 16.20
CA ASN A 262 32.95 -36.06 16.02
C ASN A 262 34.48 -36.09 16.10
N LEU A 263 35.17 -35.16 15.42
CA LEU A 263 36.62 -35.05 15.49
C LEU A 263 37.12 -34.79 16.93
N GLN A 264 36.46 -33.90 17.68
CA GLN A 264 36.78 -33.64 19.08
C GLN A 264 36.60 -34.89 19.96
N VAL A 265 35.54 -35.66 19.74
CA VAL A 265 35.30 -36.93 20.44
C VAL A 265 36.42 -37.93 20.12
N TRP A 266 36.79 -38.09 18.85
CA TRP A 266 37.89 -38.95 18.44
C TRP A 266 39.23 -38.54 19.07
N GLU A 267 39.55 -37.25 19.09
CA GLU A 267 40.77 -36.76 19.75
C GLU A 267 40.76 -36.99 21.25
N ALA A 268 39.61 -36.79 21.91
CA ALA A 268 39.44 -37.05 23.34
C ALA A 268 39.63 -38.54 23.64
N GLN A 269 39.01 -39.43 22.85
CA GLN A 269 39.20 -40.88 22.97
C GLN A 269 40.66 -41.28 22.83
N ARG A 270 41.36 -40.76 21.82
CA ARG A 270 42.80 -41.04 21.62
C ARG A 270 43.65 -40.57 22.81
N LYS A 271 43.34 -39.41 23.40
CA LYS A 271 44.02 -38.91 24.61
C LYS A 271 43.73 -39.82 25.81
N THR A 272 42.50 -40.27 25.98
CA THR A 272 42.12 -41.21 27.03
C THR A 272 42.87 -42.53 26.90
N GLU A 273 42.94 -43.10 25.70
CA GLU A 273 43.72 -44.33 25.43
C GLU A 273 45.19 -44.16 25.80
N SER A 274 45.82 -43.05 25.41
CA SER A 274 47.22 -42.75 25.76
C SER A 274 47.44 -42.62 27.28
N VAL A 275 46.50 -42.01 28.01
CA VAL A 275 46.57 -41.91 29.48
C VAL A 275 46.36 -43.27 30.14
N LEU A 276 45.43 -44.09 29.64
CA LEU A 276 45.20 -45.44 30.15
C LEU A 276 46.43 -46.34 29.96
N GLU A 277 47.11 -46.25 28.81
CA GLU A 277 48.38 -46.94 28.58
C GLU A 277 49.46 -46.50 29.58
N SER A 278 49.62 -45.18 29.76
CA SER A 278 50.57 -44.66 30.77
C SER A 278 50.20 -45.06 32.20
N LEU A 279 48.92 -45.21 32.52
CA LEU A 279 48.46 -45.67 33.83
C LEU A 279 48.82 -47.15 34.03
N ALA A 280 48.56 -48.00 33.04
CA ALA A 280 48.92 -49.42 33.08
C ALA A 280 50.43 -49.61 33.29
N ASP A 281 51.27 -48.82 32.61
CA ASP A 281 52.72 -48.83 32.82
C ASP A 281 53.10 -48.44 34.26
N ARG A 282 52.46 -47.40 34.81
CA ARG A 282 52.69 -46.98 36.20
C ARG A 282 52.22 -48.01 37.20
N GLU A 283 51.09 -48.66 36.97
CA GLU A 283 50.60 -49.76 37.81
C GLU A 283 51.58 -50.93 37.81
N LEU A 284 52.11 -51.32 36.65
CA LEU A 284 53.14 -52.35 36.54
C LEU A 284 54.41 -51.96 37.33
N ILE A 285 54.83 -50.70 37.23
CA ILE A 285 55.97 -50.16 38.00
C ILE A 285 55.67 -50.21 39.51
N ILE A 286 54.46 -49.85 39.95
CA ILE A 286 54.05 -49.92 41.35
C ILE A 286 54.11 -51.37 41.86
N VAL A 287 53.64 -52.35 41.08
CA VAL A 287 53.73 -53.77 41.44
C VAL A 287 55.19 -54.17 41.63
N LYS A 288 56.09 -53.81 40.70
CA LYS A 288 57.53 -54.08 40.85
C LYS A 288 58.13 -53.39 42.08
N PHE A 289 57.72 -52.15 42.39
CA PHE A 289 58.15 -51.48 43.61
C PHE A 289 57.61 -52.16 44.87
N ARG A 290 56.35 -52.63 44.86
CA ARG A 290 55.78 -53.40 45.98
C ARG A 290 56.53 -54.70 46.20
N GLU A 291 56.87 -55.44 45.15
CA GLU A 291 57.70 -56.64 45.24
C GLU A 291 59.09 -56.32 45.80
N LEU A 292 59.71 -55.22 45.34
CA LEU A 292 61.01 -54.78 45.85
C LEU A 292 60.94 -54.37 47.32
N VAL A 293 59.93 -53.59 47.72
CA VAL A 293 59.70 -53.22 49.12
C VAL A 293 59.42 -54.46 49.95
N HIS A 294 58.66 -55.43 49.45
CA HIS A 294 58.41 -56.68 50.15
C HIS A 294 59.71 -57.46 50.38
N LYS A 295 60.58 -57.55 49.36
CA LYS A 295 61.93 -58.14 49.52
C LYS A 295 62.77 -57.40 50.55
N MET A 296 62.82 -56.06 50.47
CA MET A 296 63.54 -55.23 51.45
C MET A 296 62.95 -55.33 52.86
N GLN A 297 61.63 -55.54 52.98
CA GLN A 297 60.94 -55.77 54.24
C GLN A 297 61.25 -57.17 54.78
N GLU A 298 61.30 -58.20 53.93
CA GLU A 298 61.76 -59.55 54.33
C GLU A 298 63.20 -59.51 54.81
N GLU A 299 64.11 -58.88 54.06
CA GLU A 299 65.50 -58.66 54.47
C GLU A 299 65.58 -57.85 55.77
N ASN A 300 64.80 -56.77 55.90
CA ASN A 300 64.72 -56.01 57.15
C ASN A 300 64.10 -56.83 58.27
N GLN A 301 63.17 -57.73 58.00
CA GLN A 301 62.51 -58.57 58.99
C GLN A 301 63.43 -59.72 59.40
N GLU A 302 64.28 -60.21 58.52
CA GLU A 302 65.40 -61.08 58.84
C GLU A 302 66.41 -60.34 59.71
N LEU A 303 66.86 -59.16 59.29
CA LEU A 303 67.76 -58.31 60.08
C LEU A 303 67.12 -57.86 61.39
N ARG A 304 65.81 -57.59 61.42
CA ARG A 304 65.00 -57.29 62.61
C ARG A 304 64.69 -58.52 63.43
N SER A 305 64.66 -59.73 62.89
CA SER A 305 64.56 -60.96 63.67
C SER A 305 65.90 -61.25 64.33
N GLN A 306 67.01 -60.99 63.63
CA GLN A 306 68.36 -60.93 64.18
C GLN A 306 68.47 -59.81 65.23
N LEU A 307 67.83 -58.67 64.98
CA LEU A 307 67.75 -57.55 65.92
C LEU A 307 66.72 -57.78 67.03
N GLU A 308 65.64 -58.54 66.89
CA GLU A 308 64.64 -58.85 67.93
C GLU A 308 65.14 -59.99 68.83
N LEU A 309 65.96 -60.88 68.29
CA LEU A 309 66.92 -61.67 69.06
C LEU A 309 67.89 -60.77 69.86
N SER A 310 68.14 -59.54 69.41
CA SER A 310 69.03 -58.54 70.04
C SER A 310 68.33 -57.37 70.77
N SER A 311 67.02 -57.17 70.65
CA SER A 311 66.34 -55.92 71.00
C SER A 311 64.83 -56.13 71.07
N LYS A 312 64.37 -56.69 72.19
CA LYS A 312 63.03 -56.44 72.72
C LYS A 312 62.90 -54.96 73.06
N SER A 313 62.50 -54.09 72.13
CA SER A 313 62.02 -52.75 72.50
C SER A 313 61.11 -52.12 71.43
N SER A 314 59.85 -51.90 71.84
CA SER A 314 58.98 -50.75 71.55
C SER A 314 58.49 -50.48 70.11
N SER A 315 57.28 -51.00 69.82
CA SER A 315 55.99 -50.29 69.65
C SER A 315 55.77 -49.07 68.71
N LEU A 316 54.65 -49.17 67.95
CA LEU A 316 53.67 -48.13 67.53
C LEU A 316 54.15 -47.03 66.54
N SER A 317 53.37 -46.36 65.68
CA SER A 317 51.92 -46.22 65.41
C SER A 317 51.66 -45.31 64.17
N SER A 318 50.52 -45.55 63.49
CA SER A 318 49.52 -44.61 62.92
C SER A 318 49.87 -43.29 62.17
N SER A 319 49.23 -43.07 61.01
CA SER A 319 48.62 -41.78 60.61
C SER A 319 47.66 -41.94 59.41
N LEU A 320 46.40 -41.53 59.56
CA LEU A 320 45.38 -41.37 58.50
C LEU A 320 44.53 -40.14 58.86
N LEU A 321 44.63 -39.05 58.08
CA LEU A 321 43.68 -37.92 57.99
C LEU A 321 44.07 -36.95 56.83
N PRO A 322 43.75 -37.27 55.56
CA PRO A 322 43.51 -36.21 54.54
C PRO A 322 42.13 -36.22 53.83
N GLU A 323 41.23 -37.14 54.15
CA GLU A 323 40.05 -37.43 53.29
C GLU A 323 38.92 -36.36 53.33
N MET A 324 38.82 -35.57 54.40
CA MET A 324 37.70 -34.63 54.59
C MET A 324 37.80 -33.30 53.80
N LEU A 325 39.01 -32.90 53.37
CA LEU A 325 39.22 -31.66 52.59
C LEU A 325 38.86 -31.83 51.11
N ASP A 326 38.92 -33.06 50.60
CA ASP A 326 38.71 -33.36 49.18
C ASP A 326 37.22 -33.29 48.78
N PHE A 327 36.32 -33.71 49.67
CA PHE A 327 34.87 -33.68 49.41
C PHE A 327 34.29 -32.28 49.21
N LYS A 328 34.79 -31.26 49.93
CA LYS A 328 34.29 -29.89 49.83
C LYS A 328 34.75 -29.21 48.53
N LYS A 329 35.96 -29.56 48.07
CA LYS A 329 36.50 -29.11 46.79
C LYS A 329 35.77 -29.77 45.62
N MET A 330 35.57 -31.10 45.68
CA MET A 330 34.77 -31.85 44.71
C MET A 330 33.33 -31.34 44.60
N PHE A 331 32.66 -31.00 45.70
CA PHE A 331 31.30 -30.45 45.65
C PHE A 331 31.24 -29.05 45.03
N ALA A 332 32.22 -28.20 45.32
CA ALA A 332 32.33 -26.87 44.71
C ALA A 332 32.61 -26.97 43.20
N GLU A 333 33.46 -27.90 42.80
CA GLU A 333 33.82 -28.18 41.40
C GLU A 333 32.64 -28.76 40.62
N THR A 334 31.91 -29.72 41.19
CA THR A 334 30.69 -30.30 40.59
C THR A 334 29.60 -29.23 40.44
N LYS A 335 29.42 -28.35 41.44
CA LYS A 335 28.46 -27.24 41.37
C LYS A 335 28.87 -26.17 40.36
N ALA A 336 30.18 -25.91 40.20
CA ALA A 336 30.69 -25.01 39.18
C ALA A 336 30.49 -25.59 37.77
N HIS A 337 30.71 -26.90 37.60
CA HIS A 337 30.47 -27.61 36.35
C HIS A 337 29.00 -27.62 35.96
N ALA A 338 28.08 -27.90 36.91
CA ALA A 338 26.64 -27.82 36.67
C ALA A 338 26.21 -26.41 36.22
N ARG A 339 26.74 -25.37 36.87
CA ARG A 339 26.50 -23.97 36.45
C ARG A 339 27.10 -23.65 35.09
N ALA A 340 28.27 -24.22 34.75
CA ALA A 340 28.87 -24.03 33.43
C ALA A 340 27.96 -24.60 32.34
N ILE A 341 27.45 -25.82 32.53
CA ILE A 341 26.47 -26.44 31.62
C ILE A 341 25.21 -25.57 31.52
N GLU A 342 24.64 -25.12 32.64
CA GLU A 342 23.46 -24.24 32.60
C GLU A 342 23.71 -22.93 31.85
N LEU A 343 24.91 -22.35 31.97
CA LEU A 343 25.30 -21.16 31.22
C LEU A 343 25.46 -21.43 29.73
N GLU A 344 26.00 -22.60 29.35
CA GLU A 344 26.08 -23.03 27.94
C GLU A 344 24.69 -23.25 27.33
N LEU A 345 23.78 -23.91 28.05
CA LEU A 345 22.39 -24.08 27.61
C LEU A 345 21.70 -22.72 27.42
N ARG A 346 21.83 -21.81 28.39
CA ARG A 346 21.30 -20.45 28.25
C ARG A 346 21.97 -19.67 27.12
N HIS A 347 23.25 -19.89 26.88
CA HIS A 347 23.96 -19.27 25.77
C HIS A 347 23.36 -19.70 24.43
N MET A 348 23.06 -20.99 24.26
CA MET A 348 22.36 -21.50 23.07
C MET A 348 20.96 -20.90 22.91
N GLU A 349 20.17 -20.83 24.00
CA GLU A 349 18.83 -20.20 23.98
C GLU A 349 18.90 -18.72 23.56
N ILE A 350 19.88 -17.97 24.09
CA ILE A 350 20.08 -16.57 23.73
C ILE A 350 20.50 -16.43 22.26
N GLN A 351 21.41 -17.28 21.76
CA GLN A 351 21.81 -17.27 20.36
C GLN A 351 20.63 -17.57 19.43
N GLN A 352 19.81 -18.57 19.76
CA GLN A 352 18.60 -18.90 19.00
C GLN A 352 17.61 -17.74 19.00
N ALA A 353 17.37 -17.11 20.16
CA ALA A 353 16.50 -15.95 20.25
C ALA A 353 17.02 -14.75 19.46
N GLN A 354 18.34 -14.52 19.46
CA GLN A 354 18.98 -13.48 18.65
C GLN A 354 18.80 -13.73 17.15
N ARG A 355 19.04 -14.96 16.67
CA ARG A 355 18.80 -15.33 15.27
C ARG A 355 17.33 -15.19 14.90
N HIS A 356 16.42 -15.64 15.77
CA HIS A 356 14.99 -15.48 15.57
C HIS A 356 14.58 -14.01 15.41
N VAL A 357 15.09 -13.12 16.28
CA VAL A 357 14.84 -11.66 16.14
C VAL A 357 15.46 -11.11 14.86
N GLN A 358 16.65 -11.56 14.47
CA GLN A 358 17.29 -11.13 13.21
C GLN A 358 16.45 -11.53 11.99
N TYR A 359 15.92 -12.75 11.95
CA TYR A 359 15.00 -13.20 10.91
C TYR A 359 13.69 -12.41 10.94
N LEU A 360 13.13 -12.10 12.11
CA LEU A 360 11.94 -11.25 12.18
C LEU A 360 12.20 -9.84 11.64
N ILE A 361 13.38 -9.28 11.91
CA ILE A 361 13.77 -7.96 11.38
C ILE A 361 13.89 -7.98 9.86
N SER A 362 14.33 -9.07 9.23
CA SER A 362 14.41 -9.14 7.75
C SER A 362 13.06 -9.14 7.05
N PHE A 363 11.95 -9.42 7.76
CA PHE A 363 10.59 -9.28 7.24
C PHE A 363 10.00 -7.88 7.46
N MET A 364 10.69 -6.99 8.18
CA MET A 364 10.19 -5.65 8.47
C MET A 364 10.56 -4.66 7.35
N PRO A 365 9.66 -3.74 6.96
CA PRO A 365 9.96 -2.72 5.95
C PRO A 365 11.09 -1.77 6.36
N ASP A 366 11.76 -1.14 5.40
CA ASP A 366 12.83 -0.15 5.68
C ASP A 366 12.35 1.05 6.52
N SER A 367 11.06 1.38 6.48
CA SER A 367 10.46 2.41 7.34
C SER A 367 10.56 2.07 8.83
N PHE A 368 10.48 0.79 9.19
CA PHE A 368 10.66 0.30 10.56
C PHE A 368 12.09 0.52 11.08
N LEU A 369 13.08 0.35 10.20
CA LEU A 369 14.52 0.49 10.48
C LEU A 369 15.05 1.93 10.37
N SER A 370 14.25 2.83 9.82
CA SER A 370 14.61 4.24 9.70
C SER A 370 14.86 4.87 11.09
N ARG A 371 15.72 5.90 11.14
CA ARG A 371 16.06 6.57 12.42
C ARG A 371 14.81 7.21 13.03
N GLY A 372 14.52 6.87 14.28
CA GLY A 372 13.29 7.28 14.95
C GLY A 372 12.03 6.53 14.48
N GLY A 373 12.21 5.45 13.72
CA GLY A 373 11.16 4.50 13.38
C GLY A 373 10.81 3.58 14.56
N ASP A 374 9.93 2.62 14.29
CA ASP A 374 9.40 1.70 15.30
C ASP A 374 10.49 0.83 15.95
N CYS A 375 11.57 0.49 15.22
CA CYS A 375 12.70 -0.26 15.77
C CYS A 375 13.38 0.48 16.92
N ASP A 376 13.69 1.77 16.75
CA ASP A 376 14.34 2.59 17.78
C ASP A 376 13.46 2.74 19.03
N ALA A 377 12.14 2.83 18.84
CA ALA A 377 11.18 2.85 19.94
C ALA A 377 11.17 1.53 20.74
N ILE A 378 11.18 0.38 20.06
CA ILE A 378 11.29 -0.93 20.73
C ILE A 378 12.61 -1.03 21.50
N MET A 379 13.71 -0.62 20.87
CA MET A 379 15.03 -0.65 21.50
C MET A 379 15.11 0.26 22.73
N LEU A 380 14.43 1.40 22.71
CA LEU A 380 14.30 2.29 23.86
C LEU A 380 13.54 1.64 25.02
N VAL A 381 12.42 0.96 24.74
CA VAL A 381 11.64 0.24 25.76
C VAL A 381 12.48 -0.87 26.40
N LEU A 382 13.31 -1.57 25.61
CA LEU A 382 14.22 -2.61 26.12
C LEU A 382 15.45 -2.05 26.86
N LEU A 383 15.85 -0.82 26.57
CA LEU A 383 17.01 -0.17 27.20
C LEU A 383 16.75 0.13 28.68
N MET A 384 15.54 0.57 29.04
CA MET A 384 15.26 1.00 30.42
C MET A 384 15.35 -0.15 31.44
N PRO A 385 14.71 -1.32 31.26
CA PRO A 385 14.89 -2.47 32.14
C PRO A 385 16.33 -2.97 32.19
N ARG A 386 17.06 -2.88 31.07
CA ARG A 386 18.46 -3.29 30.97
C ARG A 386 19.37 -2.40 31.81
N LEU A 387 19.20 -1.08 31.75
CA LEU A 387 19.91 -0.13 32.60
C LEU A 387 19.56 -0.35 34.08
N LEU A 388 18.28 -0.60 34.41
CA LEU A 388 17.85 -0.93 35.78
C LEU A 388 18.54 -2.19 36.32
N ALA A 389 18.63 -3.24 35.50
CA ALA A 389 19.33 -4.47 35.85
C ALA A 389 20.82 -4.23 36.08
N LYS A 390 21.48 -3.42 35.23
CA LYS A 390 22.88 -3.01 35.40
C LYS A 390 23.11 -2.24 36.71
N CYS A 391 22.24 -1.29 37.03
CA CYS A 391 22.24 -0.58 38.30
C CYS A 391 22.11 -1.55 39.49
N GLN A 392 21.20 -2.52 39.40
CA GLN A 392 20.99 -3.52 40.45
C GLN A 392 22.21 -4.42 40.66
N VAL A 393 22.86 -4.84 39.57
CA VAL A 393 24.12 -5.60 39.64
C VAL A 393 25.20 -4.79 40.35
N LEU A 394 25.40 -3.52 39.97
CA LEU A 394 26.37 -2.66 40.65
C LEU A 394 26.08 -2.54 42.15
N ILE A 395 24.83 -2.26 42.54
CA ILE A 395 24.46 -2.15 43.96
C ILE A 395 24.73 -3.46 44.70
N SER A 396 24.28 -4.60 44.17
CA SER A 396 24.45 -5.90 44.83
C SER A 396 25.92 -6.23 45.05
N GLN A 397 26.75 -6.11 44.01
CA GLN A 397 28.16 -6.46 44.07
C GLN A 397 28.97 -5.49 44.95
N LEU A 398 28.61 -4.19 44.97
CA LEU A 398 29.26 -3.22 45.84
C LEU A 398 28.91 -3.45 47.31
N ARG A 399 27.66 -3.81 47.61
CA ARG A 399 27.22 -4.09 48.97
C ARG A 399 27.81 -5.39 49.53
N ASP A 400 28.02 -6.38 48.67
CA ASP A 400 28.68 -7.64 49.02
C ASP A 400 30.19 -7.44 49.25
N LYS A 401 30.86 -6.63 48.42
CA LYS A 401 32.30 -6.32 48.56
C LYS A 401 32.60 -5.39 49.75
N PHE A 402 31.75 -4.39 49.98
CA PHE A 402 31.96 -3.38 51.02
C PHE A 402 30.83 -3.44 52.05
N THR A 403 31.07 -4.19 53.12
CA THR A 403 30.09 -4.39 54.19
C THR A 403 30.00 -3.18 55.14
N ALA A 404 28.82 -2.97 55.72
CA ALA A 404 28.58 -1.88 56.66
C ALA A 404 29.47 -1.99 57.90
N VAL A 405 30.08 -0.88 58.30
CA VAL A 405 30.96 -0.79 59.47
C VAL A 405 30.18 -0.27 60.67
N ALA A 406 30.00 -1.11 61.70
CA ALA A 406 29.21 -0.76 62.90
C ALA A 406 29.94 0.19 63.86
N THR A 407 31.27 0.07 63.99
CA THR A 407 32.10 0.92 64.86
C THR A 407 33.38 1.36 64.15
N VAL A 408 33.73 2.65 64.28
CA VAL A 408 34.90 3.25 63.64
C VAL A 408 36.05 3.34 64.65
N ASP A 409 36.99 2.40 64.55
CA ASP A 409 38.22 2.33 65.32
C ASP A 409 39.45 2.56 64.40
N LYS A 410 40.66 2.62 64.98
CA LYS A 410 41.90 2.84 64.20
C LYS A 410 42.13 1.76 63.13
N THR A 411 41.68 0.54 63.36
CA THR A 411 41.81 -0.60 62.44
C THR A 411 40.74 -0.62 61.36
N THR A 412 39.55 -0.09 61.64
CA THR A 412 38.41 -0.07 60.70
C THR A 412 38.27 1.24 59.93
N ALA A 413 39.14 2.23 60.18
CA ALA A 413 39.09 3.54 59.55
C ALA A 413 39.18 3.50 58.01
N THR A 414 39.99 2.60 57.43
CA THR A 414 40.10 2.43 55.97
C THR A 414 38.83 1.81 55.40
N SER A 415 38.34 0.73 56.00
CA SER A 415 37.07 0.10 55.60
C SER A 415 35.87 1.05 55.75
N ALA A 416 35.88 1.93 56.75
CA ALA A 416 34.86 2.96 56.93
C ALA A 416 34.90 4.03 55.82
N LYS A 417 36.11 4.42 55.34
CA LYS A 417 36.26 5.31 54.18
C LYS A 417 35.77 4.64 52.90
N GLN A 418 36.14 3.38 52.67
CA GLN A 418 35.65 2.56 51.54
C GLN A 418 34.15 2.48 51.52
N PHE A 419 33.55 2.06 52.63
CA PHE A 419 32.11 1.93 52.73
C PHE A 419 31.40 3.28 52.54
N SER A 420 31.95 4.39 53.06
CA SER A 420 31.40 5.73 52.84
C SER A 420 31.45 6.17 51.37
N ALA A 421 32.58 5.99 50.70
CA ALA A 421 32.75 6.31 49.27
C ALA A 421 31.80 5.48 48.40
N MET A 422 31.67 4.18 48.70
CA MET A 422 30.75 3.29 47.99
C MET A 422 29.29 3.60 48.29
N SER A 423 28.97 4.03 49.51
CA SER A 423 27.62 4.49 49.86
C SER A 423 27.24 5.75 49.08
N ARG A 424 28.17 6.69 48.90
CA ARG A 424 27.98 7.85 48.01
C ARG A 424 27.77 7.41 46.56
N PHE A 425 28.55 6.46 46.05
CA PHE A 425 28.37 5.92 44.70
C PHE A 425 26.98 5.25 44.53
N CYS A 426 26.56 4.45 45.50
CA CYS A 426 25.23 3.83 45.53
C CYS A 426 24.09 4.86 45.57
N THR A 427 24.27 6.02 46.22
CA THR A 427 23.29 7.12 46.15
C THR A 427 23.03 7.54 44.71
N HIS A 428 24.08 7.77 43.91
CA HIS A 428 23.93 8.15 42.51
C HIS A 428 23.29 7.04 41.67
N ILE A 429 23.60 5.76 41.94
CA ILE A 429 22.93 4.64 41.28
C ILE A 429 21.44 4.58 41.64
N HIS A 430 21.05 4.80 42.90
CA HIS A 430 19.65 4.82 43.29
C HIS A 430 18.90 6.01 42.69
N LEU A 431 19.54 7.18 42.56
CA LEU A 431 18.97 8.31 41.82
C LEU A 431 18.76 7.95 40.34
N LEU A 432 19.72 7.25 39.72
CA LEU A 432 19.58 6.74 38.36
C LEU A 432 18.43 5.72 38.25
N GLN A 433 18.31 4.77 39.18
CA GLN A 433 17.18 3.82 39.21
C GLN A 433 15.84 4.55 39.32
N GLY A 434 15.77 5.57 40.17
CA GLY A 434 14.56 6.37 40.35
C GLY A 434 14.06 6.97 39.04
N ILE A 435 14.94 7.65 38.29
CA ILE A 435 14.56 8.25 36.99
C ILE A 435 14.29 7.19 35.91
N LEU A 436 15.04 6.08 35.88
CA LEU A 436 14.80 4.99 34.92
C LEU A 436 13.47 4.26 35.16
N HIS A 437 13.02 4.12 36.40
CA HIS A 437 11.67 3.62 36.70
C HIS A 437 10.60 4.61 36.20
N GLN A 438 10.84 5.92 36.26
CA GLN A 438 9.92 6.90 35.67
C GLN A 438 9.89 6.80 34.15
N PHE A 439 11.03 6.61 33.48
CA PHE A 439 11.05 6.30 32.05
C PHE A 439 10.25 5.04 31.73
N THR A 440 10.46 3.95 32.47
CA THR A 440 9.74 2.69 32.25
C THR A 440 8.23 2.87 32.38
N HIS A 441 7.79 3.59 33.42
CA HIS A 441 6.37 3.89 33.63
C HIS A 441 5.79 4.76 32.50
N SER A 442 6.47 5.84 32.16
CA SER A 442 6.03 6.75 31.10
C SER A 442 6.02 6.08 29.72
N LEU A 443 7.02 5.27 29.37
CA LEU A 443 7.05 4.54 28.09
C LEU A 443 5.93 3.49 27.98
N ASN A 444 5.58 2.83 29.10
CA ASN A 444 4.49 1.85 29.13
C ASN A 444 3.08 2.47 29.13
N THR A 445 2.95 3.78 29.34
CA THR A 445 1.65 4.48 29.42
C THR A 445 1.46 5.54 28.35
N CYS A 446 2.53 5.92 27.64
CA CYS A 446 2.48 6.96 26.62
C CYS A 446 1.73 6.52 25.35
N LYS A 447 1.25 7.51 24.59
CA LYS A 447 0.68 7.28 23.25
C LYS A 447 1.80 6.87 22.27
N PRO A 448 1.48 6.08 21.22
CA PRO A 448 2.46 5.64 20.23
C PRO A 448 3.27 6.79 19.59
N ALA A 449 2.64 7.92 19.30
CA ALA A 449 3.32 9.08 18.72
C ALA A 449 4.39 9.68 19.64
N THR A 450 4.17 9.66 20.96
CA THR A 450 5.15 10.13 21.95
C THR A 450 6.28 9.11 22.11
N LEU A 451 5.95 7.81 22.03
CA LEU A 451 6.93 6.73 22.06
C LEU A 451 7.93 6.83 20.90
N LEU A 452 7.44 7.07 19.67
CA LEU A 452 8.31 7.21 18.49
C LEU A 452 9.22 8.44 18.58
N LYS A 453 8.68 9.57 19.06
CA LYS A 453 9.49 10.77 19.32
C LYS A 453 10.58 10.52 20.35
N ALA A 454 10.27 9.77 21.41
CA ALA A 454 11.27 9.36 22.39
C ALA A 454 12.28 8.36 21.78
N GLY A 455 11.81 7.44 20.94
CA GLY A 455 12.62 6.45 20.20
C GLY A 455 13.76 7.11 19.41
N ALA A 456 13.52 8.25 18.77
CA ALA A 456 14.56 8.99 18.03
C ALA A 456 15.79 9.38 18.87
N SER A 457 15.67 9.42 20.20
CA SER A 457 16.77 9.69 21.14
C SER A 457 17.51 8.43 21.63
N TYR A 458 17.10 7.24 21.19
CA TYR A 458 17.70 5.96 21.57
C TYR A 458 19.23 5.92 21.40
N PRO A 459 19.83 6.37 20.28
CA PRO A 459 21.29 6.31 20.10
C PRO A 459 22.06 7.08 21.17
N ASP A 460 21.55 8.24 21.59
CA ASP A 460 22.17 9.08 22.61
C ASP A 460 22.05 8.44 24.01
N MET A 461 20.91 7.80 24.30
CA MET A 461 20.70 7.05 25.55
C MET A 461 21.56 5.79 25.61
N ALA A 462 21.75 5.09 24.48
CA ALA A 462 22.64 3.93 24.38
C ALA A 462 24.11 4.31 24.64
N GLN A 463 24.52 5.55 24.34
CA GLN A 463 25.84 6.03 24.72
C GLN A 463 26.02 6.15 26.25
N GLN A 464 24.96 6.54 26.97
CA GLN A 464 24.99 6.58 28.44
C GLN A 464 25.10 5.17 29.05
N GLU A 465 24.50 4.16 28.41
CA GLU A 465 24.67 2.75 28.80
C GLU A 465 26.14 2.31 28.73
N LYS A 466 26.86 2.68 27.67
CA LYS A 466 28.30 2.36 27.53
C LYS A 466 29.14 2.96 28.66
N ALA A 467 28.80 4.16 29.11
CA ALA A 467 29.46 4.78 30.26
C ALA A 467 29.18 4.01 31.56
N LEU A 468 27.97 3.47 31.74
CA LEU A 468 27.63 2.59 32.87
C LEU A 468 28.36 1.23 32.79
N ASP A 469 28.54 0.68 31.58
CA ASP A 469 29.28 -0.56 31.34
C ASP A 469 30.75 -0.46 31.75
N GLY A 470 31.36 0.72 31.60
CA GLY A 470 32.70 0.99 32.11
C GLY A 470 32.82 0.71 33.61
N TYR A 471 31.81 1.07 34.41
CA TYR A 471 31.80 0.77 35.85
C TYR A 471 31.64 -0.72 36.15
N ILE A 472 30.80 -1.43 35.37
CA ILE A 472 30.65 -2.88 35.50
C ILE A 472 31.96 -3.60 35.16
N GLU A 473 32.66 -3.14 34.12
CA GLU A 473 33.95 -3.70 33.74
C GLU A 473 35.03 -3.46 34.80
N MET A 474 35.06 -2.27 35.42
CA MET A 474 35.93 -1.99 36.56
C MET A 474 35.63 -2.90 37.76
N LEU A 475 34.35 -3.18 38.01
CA LEU A 475 33.93 -4.11 39.07
C LEU A 475 34.37 -5.56 38.78
N LYS A 476 34.26 -6.01 37.52
CA LYS A 476 34.75 -7.33 37.07
C LYS A 476 36.27 -7.49 37.21
N ARG A 477 37.03 -6.43 36.94
CA ARG A 477 38.51 -6.41 37.05
C ARG A 477 39.00 -6.16 38.48
N GLU A 478 38.11 -6.09 39.46
CA GLU A 478 38.40 -5.80 40.87
C GLU A 478 39.16 -4.49 41.12
N ARG A 479 38.99 -3.49 40.25
CA ARG A 479 39.66 -2.19 40.34
C ARG A 479 38.82 -1.11 41.01
N VAL A 480 37.79 -1.49 41.77
CA VAL A 480 36.92 -0.55 42.47
C VAL A 480 37.53 -0.24 43.83
N ASP A 481 37.93 1.02 44.05
CA ASP A 481 38.56 1.53 45.26
C ASP A 481 37.90 2.81 45.79
N GLU A 482 38.44 3.38 46.86
CA GLU A 482 37.96 4.63 47.49
C GLU A 482 37.98 5.85 46.53
N ASN A 483 38.78 5.80 45.45
CA ASN A 483 39.03 6.91 44.55
C ASN A 483 38.21 6.83 43.26
N LEU A 484 37.23 5.93 43.19
CA LEU A 484 36.35 5.79 42.05
C LEU A 484 35.66 7.13 41.72
N SER A 485 35.94 7.69 40.54
CA SER A 485 35.28 8.93 40.10
C SER A 485 33.78 8.70 39.91
N THR A 486 32.99 9.60 40.50
CA THR A 486 31.53 9.65 40.39
C THR A 486 31.06 10.58 39.26
N ASP A 487 31.97 11.29 38.59
CA ASP A 487 31.65 12.37 37.66
C ASP A 487 30.86 11.89 36.43
N SER A 488 31.23 10.74 35.86
CA SER A 488 30.48 10.18 34.74
C SER A 488 29.09 9.68 35.16
N LEU A 489 28.95 9.14 36.37
CA LEU A 489 27.67 8.70 36.88
C LEU A 489 26.73 9.89 37.16
N GLU A 490 27.24 10.98 37.72
CA GLU A 490 26.50 12.23 37.89
C GLU A 490 26.02 12.80 36.55
N LYS A 491 26.87 12.76 35.51
CA LYS A 491 26.48 13.17 34.14
C LYS A 491 25.35 12.30 33.58
N ILE A 492 25.39 10.98 33.77
CA ILE A 492 24.33 10.06 33.33
C ILE A 492 23.01 10.39 34.05
N VAL A 493 23.05 10.56 35.37
CA VAL A 493 21.87 10.92 36.18
C VAL A 493 21.28 12.24 35.72
N ASN A 494 22.11 13.25 35.52
CA ASN A 494 21.67 14.57 35.06
C ASN A 494 21.06 14.50 33.66
N TYR A 495 21.66 13.74 32.74
CA TYR A 495 21.13 13.54 31.39
C TYR A 495 19.72 12.93 31.42
N PHE A 496 19.49 11.85 32.18
CA PHE A 496 18.15 11.25 32.23
C PHE A 496 17.14 12.16 32.94
N ASN A 497 17.56 12.92 33.96
CA ASN A 497 16.69 13.89 34.64
C ASN A 497 16.29 15.08 33.76
N THR A 498 17.15 15.50 32.83
CA THR A 498 16.80 16.58 31.89
C THR A 498 15.96 16.07 30.73
N VAL A 499 16.25 14.87 30.23
CA VAL A 499 15.59 14.32 29.04
C VAL A 499 14.18 13.78 29.34
N HIS A 500 13.94 13.19 30.53
CA HIS A 500 12.64 12.62 30.89
C HIS A 500 11.49 13.63 30.78
N PRO A 501 11.55 14.82 31.42
CA PRO A 501 10.45 15.76 31.35
C PRO A 501 10.27 16.33 29.94
N THR A 502 11.36 16.57 29.22
CA THR A 502 11.34 17.15 27.88
C THR A 502 10.70 16.22 26.85
N LEU A 503 10.95 14.91 26.92
CA LEU A 503 10.43 13.96 25.94
C LEU A 503 9.06 13.38 26.32
N LEU A 504 8.83 13.13 27.61
CA LEU A 504 7.68 12.33 28.05
C LEU A 504 6.62 13.16 28.78
N LEU A 505 7.02 14.11 29.63
CA LEU A 505 6.06 14.95 30.38
C LEU A 505 5.56 16.17 29.58
N SER A 506 6.35 16.68 28.63
CA SER A 506 5.97 17.80 27.77
C SER A 506 4.73 17.52 26.91
N SER A 507 4.49 16.24 26.60
CA SER A 507 3.31 15.79 25.85
C SER A 507 2.01 15.89 26.65
N GLY A 508 2.07 16.04 27.98
CA GLY A 508 0.91 16.06 28.88
C GLY A 508 0.20 14.70 29.06
N ASP A 509 0.61 13.69 28.29
CA ASP A 509 -0.04 12.37 28.24
C ASP A 509 0.45 11.39 29.30
N CYS A 510 1.62 11.66 29.90
CA CYS A 510 2.26 10.77 30.87
C CYS A 510 2.28 11.40 32.26
N THR A 511 2.04 10.57 33.28
CA THR A 511 2.21 10.97 34.68
C THR A 511 3.47 10.35 35.27
N VAL A 512 3.92 10.93 36.39
CA VAL A 512 5.04 10.41 37.18
C VAL A 512 4.49 9.39 38.17
N HIS A 513 5.11 8.22 38.26
CA HIS A 513 4.79 7.23 39.27
C HIS A 513 5.34 7.66 40.64
N GLN A 514 4.58 8.51 41.34
CA GLN A 514 4.97 9.14 42.60
C GLN A 514 5.41 8.15 43.68
N GLY A 515 4.68 7.04 43.87
CA GLY A 515 5.01 6.04 44.91
C GLY A 515 6.39 5.40 44.72
N GLN A 516 6.67 4.92 43.50
CA GLN A 516 7.95 4.35 43.13
C GLN A 516 9.09 5.38 43.21
N LEU A 517 8.85 6.62 42.75
CA LEU A 517 9.84 7.70 42.86
C LEU A 517 10.21 7.97 44.32
N LEU A 518 9.21 8.08 45.21
CA LEU A 518 9.44 8.26 46.65
C LEU A 518 10.21 7.09 47.26
N ALA A 519 9.90 5.86 46.87
CA ALA A 519 10.61 4.67 47.37
C ALA A 519 12.09 4.68 46.96
N ASP A 520 12.40 5.01 45.70
CA ASP A 520 13.78 5.03 45.21
C ASP A 520 14.58 6.23 45.72
N LEU A 521 13.95 7.41 45.84
CA LEU A 521 14.53 8.56 46.54
C LEU A 521 14.80 8.24 48.02
N GLY A 522 13.90 7.49 48.68
CA GLY A 522 14.11 7.02 50.04
C GLY A 522 15.37 6.15 50.17
N LYS A 523 15.58 5.21 49.24
CA LYS A 523 16.81 4.38 49.19
C LYS A 523 18.05 5.23 48.95
N ALA A 524 18.00 6.17 48.01
CA ALA A 524 19.11 7.09 47.73
C ALA A 524 19.46 7.92 48.97
N LEU A 525 18.46 8.45 49.68
CA LEU A 525 18.64 9.21 50.91
C LEU A 525 19.25 8.36 52.03
N LEU A 526 18.84 7.10 52.19
CA LEU A 526 19.45 6.19 53.17
C LEU A 526 20.95 5.99 52.89
N CYS A 527 21.33 5.71 51.64
CA CYS A 527 22.74 5.61 51.27
C CYS A 527 23.52 6.92 51.46
N ALA A 528 22.88 8.06 51.17
CA ALA A 528 23.47 9.38 51.40
C ALA A 528 23.71 9.63 52.89
N ILE A 529 22.75 9.30 53.75
CA ILE A 529 22.87 9.40 55.21
C ILE A 529 24.00 8.52 55.73
N ASP A 530 24.10 7.27 55.26
CA ASP A 530 25.18 6.36 55.64
C ASP A 530 26.55 6.94 55.28
N SER A 531 26.69 7.49 54.07
CA SER A 531 27.92 8.14 53.63
C SER A 531 28.28 9.36 54.49
N ALA A 532 27.32 10.27 54.74
CA ALA A 532 27.51 11.51 55.50
C ALA A 532 27.80 11.24 56.98
N ARG A 533 27.13 10.25 57.57
CA ARG A 533 27.36 9.81 58.95
C ARG A 533 28.81 9.35 59.13
N LEU A 534 29.33 8.54 58.22
CA LEU A 534 30.71 8.06 58.31
C LEU A 534 31.74 9.15 58.03
N ILE A 535 31.48 10.05 57.07
CA ILE A 535 32.36 11.21 56.79
C ILE A 535 32.48 12.10 58.03
N SER A 536 31.36 12.40 58.70
CA SER A 536 31.37 13.23 59.91
C SER A 536 32.12 12.57 61.07
N ILE A 537 31.94 11.26 61.28
CA ILE A 537 32.70 10.48 62.28
C ILE A 537 34.20 10.48 61.96
N LEU A 538 34.58 10.22 60.71
CA LEU A 538 35.98 10.20 60.27
C LEU A 538 36.64 11.59 60.39
N SER A 539 35.92 12.65 60.04
CA SER A 539 36.36 14.04 60.20
C SER A 539 36.56 14.41 61.67
N TRP A 540 35.63 14.02 62.54
CA TRP A 540 35.74 14.23 63.99
C TRP A 540 36.95 13.51 64.59
N HIS A 541 37.19 12.25 64.23
CA HIS A 541 38.38 11.51 64.65
C HIS A 541 39.68 12.11 64.11
N SER A 542 39.68 12.64 62.88
CA SER A 542 40.84 13.32 62.30
C SER A 542 41.15 14.63 63.04
N CYS A 543 40.14 15.47 63.28
CA CYS A 543 40.28 16.74 63.99
C CYS A 543 40.74 16.53 65.45
N ARG A 544 40.21 15.50 66.13
CA ARG A 544 40.65 15.10 67.48
C ARG A 544 42.10 14.63 67.52
N ARG A 545 42.55 13.94 66.47
CA ARG A 545 43.96 13.50 66.32
C ARG A 545 44.90 14.68 66.10
N VAL A 546 44.50 15.65 65.28
CA VAL A 546 45.29 16.88 65.01
C VAL A 546 45.37 17.77 66.26
N LYS A 547 44.30 17.86 67.06
CA LYS A 547 44.28 18.69 68.27
C LYS A 547 44.91 18.02 69.50
N GLY A 548 45.30 16.74 69.44
CA GLY A 548 46.03 16.06 70.52
C GLY A 548 45.21 15.73 71.77
N TRP A 549 43.87 15.69 71.69
CA TRP A 549 43.01 15.41 72.85
C TRP A 549 43.02 13.91 73.16
N ARG A 550 43.87 13.47 74.09
CA ARG A 550 43.74 12.16 74.76
C ARG A 550 42.60 12.25 75.78
N LEU A 551 41.78 11.20 75.86
CA LEU A 551 40.94 10.93 77.02
C LEU A 551 41.83 10.59 78.21
#